data_AF-A0AAE6BE28-F1
#
_entry.id   AF-A0AAE6BE28-F1
#
_cell.length_a   1.000
_cell.length_b   1.000
_cell.length_c   1.000
_cell.angle_alpha   90.00
_cell.angle_beta   90.00
_cell.angle_gamma   90.00
#
_symmetry.space_group_name_H-M   'P 1'
#
loop_
_entity.id
_entity.type
_entity.pdbx_description
1 polymer ?
#
loop_
_entity_poly.entity_id
_entity_poly.type
_entity_poly.pdbx_seq_one_letter_code
_entity_poly.pdbx_strand_id
1 'polypeptide(L)'
;MAFAILIAGFFTQASGQSRACNDPTPAANLDEMFDAIFACWVPPEDTDGLVVTLQFILHRDGQIRGKVVVTAARPQEDSPRRKAFIDSAIEAVKQAAPVPFTEQFGSRIAGRPLALRFVGAKVSVPEMKL
;
A
#
# COMPACT_ATOMS: atom_id res chain seq x y z
N MET A 1 -5.26 -46.08 36.15
CA MET A 1 -5.98 -44.93 35.56
C MET A 1 -4.96 -44.06 34.84
N ALA A 2 -4.85 -44.20 33.51
CA ALA A 2 -3.92 -43.40 32.71
C ALA A 2 -4.75 -42.48 31.81
N PHE A 3 -4.65 -41.16 32.02
CA PHE A 3 -5.29 -40.15 31.19
C PHE A 3 -4.33 -39.74 30.06
N ALA A 4 -4.67 -40.09 28.83
CA ALA A 4 -3.99 -39.58 27.65
C ALA A 4 -4.54 -38.18 27.31
N ILE A 5 -3.68 -37.17 27.34
CA ILE A 5 -4.01 -35.80 26.94
C ILE A 5 -3.81 -35.71 25.42
N LEU A 6 -4.91 -35.58 24.68
CA LEU A 6 -4.89 -35.27 23.26
C LEU A 6 -4.70 -33.76 23.10
N ILE A 7 -3.51 -33.34 22.66
CA ILE A 7 -3.25 -31.94 22.33
C ILE A 7 -3.75 -31.71 20.89
N ALA A 8 -5.01 -31.28 20.75
CA ALA A 8 -5.52 -30.79 19.47
C ALA A 8 -4.93 -29.39 19.23
N GLY A 9 -3.83 -29.32 18.48
CA GLY A 9 -3.25 -28.06 18.04
C GLY A 9 -4.18 -27.36 17.04
N PHE A 10 -4.72 -26.20 17.42
CA PHE A 10 -5.38 -25.30 16.49
C PHE A 10 -4.32 -24.69 15.57
N PHE A 11 -4.20 -25.21 14.34
CA PHE A 11 -3.43 -24.54 13.29
C PHE A 11 -4.16 -23.24 12.92
N THR A 12 -3.67 -22.12 13.44
CA THR A 12 -4.06 -20.80 12.95
C THR A 12 -3.43 -20.66 11.57
N GLN A 13 -4.23 -20.83 10.51
CA GLN A 13 -3.74 -20.55 9.16
C GLN A 13 -3.56 -19.04 9.03
N ALA A 14 -2.30 -18.59 9.01
CA ALA A 14 -1.96 -17.23 8.63
C ALA A 14 -2.13 -17.12 7.11
N SER A 15 -3.32 -16.71 6.66
CA SER A 15 -3.50 -16.32 5.27
C SER A 15 -2.86 -14.95 5.07
N GLY A 16 -1.84 -14.87 4.22
CA GLY A 16 -1.37 -13.61 3.65
C GLY A 16 -2.45 -13.07 2.71
N GLN A 17 -3.55 -12.57 3.25
CA GLN A 17 -4.58 -11.91 2.45
C GLN A 17 -4.06 -10.53 2.06
N SER A 18 -3.86 -10.32 0.76
CA SER A 18 -3.71 -8.98 0.20
C SER A 18 -4.91 -8.16 0.66
N ARG A 19 -4.66 -7.01 1.31
CA ARG A 19 -5.72 -6.07 1.67
C ARG A 19 -6.48 -5.65 0.41
N ALA A 20 -7.80 -5.50 0.52
CA ALA A 20 -8.58 -4.82 -0.51
C ALA A 20 -8.45 -3.30 -0.34
N CYS A 21 -8.65 -2.53 -1.41
CA CYS A 21 -8.73 -1.07 -1.28
C CYS A 21 -9.83 -0.70 -0.28
N ASN A 22 -9.53 0.20 0.66
CA ASN A 22 -10.43 0.62 1.75
C ASN A 22 -10.88 -0.52 2.69
N ASP A 23 -10.07 -1.57 2.85
CA ASP A 23 -10.26 -2.57 3.89
C ASP A 23 -10.39 -1.88 5.28
N PRO A 24 -11.45 -2.16 6.06
CA PRO A 24 -11.72 -1.47 7.32
C PRO A 24 -10.79 -1.90 8.47
N THR A 25 -9.95 -2.92 8.26
CA THR A 25 -9.05 -3.49 9.27
C THR A 25 -7.99 -2.46 9.69
N PRO A 26 -8.02 -1.98 10.95
CA PRO A 26 -7.10 -0.94 11.40
C PRO A 26 -5.64 -1.35 11.29
N ALA A 27 -4.82 -0.52 10.66
CA ALA A 27 -3.37 -0.69 10.63
C ALA A 27 -2.77 -0.36 12.01
N ALA A 28 -1.89 -1.25 12.48
CA ALA A 28 -1.20 -1.11 13.76
C ALA A 28 0.28 -0.71 13.64
N ASN A 29 0.83 -0.73 12.42
CA ASN A 29 2.22 -0.44 12.09
C ASN A 29 2.35 0.14 10.67
N LEU A 30 3.57 0.53 10.29
CA LEU A 30 3.86 1.14 8.99
C LEU A 30 3.60 0.19 7.81
N ASP A 31 3.91 -1.10 7.97
CA ASP A 31 3.75 -2.08 6.90
C ASP A 31 2.27 -2.26 6.56
N GLU A 32 1.43 -2.50 7.57
CA GLU A 32 -0.02 -2.60 7.39
C GLU A 32 -0.64 -1.33 6.81
N MET A 33 -0.12 -0.15 7.19
CA MET A 33 -0.55 1.13 6.64
C MET A 33 -0.19 1.26 5.16
N PHE A 34 1.04 0.92 4.78
CA PHE A 34 1.46 0.98 3.38
C PHE A 34 0.75 -0.08 2.53
N ASP A 35 0.50 -1.27 3.07
CA ASP A 35 -0.32 -2.30 2.43
C ASP A 35 -1.74 -1.78 2.15
N ALA A 36 -2.36 -1.09 3.11
CA ALA A 36 -3.68 -0.48 2.91
C ALA A 36 -3.68 0.58 1.80
N ILE A 37 -2.59 1.35 1.66
CA ILE A 37 -2.44 2.33 0.57
C ILE A 37 -2.19 1.64 -0.78
N PHE A 38 -1.30 0.66 -0.83
CA PHE A 38 -1.00 -0.09 -2.04
C PHE A 38 -2.19 -0.89 -2.56
N ALA A 39 -3.07 -1.34 -1.66
CA ALA A 39 -4.31 -2.02 -2.04
C ALA A 39 -5.23 -1.18 -2.93
N CYS A 40 -5.12 0.15 -2.88
CA CYS A 40 -5.85 1.08 -3.74
C CYS A 40 -5.13 1.44 -5.04
N TRP A 41 -3.94 0.89 -5.28
CA TRP A 41 -3.16 1.27 -6.46
C TRP A 41 -3.55 0.45 -7.68
N VAL A 42 -4.01 1.17 -8.71
CA VAL A 42 -4.26 0.62 -10.04
C VAL A 42 -3.21 1.21 -10.99
N PRO A 43 -2.08 0.50 -11.23
CA PRO A 43 -1.08 0.98 -12.17
C PRO A 43 -1.65 0.95 -13.61
N PRO A 44 -1.30 1.93 -14.45
CA PRO A 44 -1.61 1.83 -15.88
C PRO A 44 -0.85 0.65 -16.52
N GLU A 45 -1.21 0.32 -17.76
CA GLU A 45 -0.42 -0.61 -18.58
C GLU A 45 0.96 -0.02 -18.91
N ASP A 46 1.88 -0.90 -19.29
CA ASP A 46 3.26 -0.56 -19.63
C ASP A 46 3.88 0.36 -18.55
N THR A 47 4.22 -0.17 -17.39
CA THR A 47 4.86 0.62 -16.31
C THR A 47 6.31 0.22 -16.06
N ASP A 48 6.85 -0.70 -16.85
CA ASP A 48 8.22 -1.17 -16.71
C ASP A 48 9.23 -0.01 -16.70
N GLY A 49 10.11 -0.02 -15.68
CA GLY A 49 11.13 1.00 -15.47
C GLY A 49 10.63 2.33 -14.90
N LEU A 50 9.32 2.53 -14.70
CA LEU A 50 8.78 3.71 -14.05
C LEU A 50 8.86 3.60 -12.54
N VAL A 51 9.28 4.67 -11.88
CA VAL A 51 9.33 4.77 -10.42
C VAL A 51 8.89 6.16 -10.00
N VAL A 52 8.08 6.25 -8.95
CA VAL A 52 7.74 7.53 -8.30
C VAL A 52 7.80 7.38 -6.80
N THR A 53 8.36 8.37 -6.12
CA THR A 53 8.32 8.50 -4.66
C THR A 53 7.44 9.69 -4.31
N LEU A 54 6.42 9.43 -3.51
CA LEU A 54 5.48 10.43 -3.00
C LEU A 54 5.78 10.72 -1.54
N GLN A 55 5.63 11.97 -1.14
CA GLN A 55 5.65 12.41 0.24
C GLN A 55 4.30 13.01 0.62
N PHE A 56 3.75 12.61 1.77
CA PHE A 56 2.47 13.09 2.28
C PHE A 56 2.47 13.02 3.81
N ILE A 57 1.45 13.60 4.44
CA ILE A 57 1.26 13.55 5.89
C ILE A 57 -0.14 13.01 6.14
N LEU A 58 -0.29 12.10 7.10
CA LEU A 58 -1.58 11.64 7.59
C LEU A 58 -1.89 12.25 8.97
N HIS A 59 -3.15 12.57 9.20
CA HIS A 59 -3.70 12.90 10.51
C HIS A 59 -3.94 11.62 11.33
N ARG A 60 -4.23 11.79 12.63
CA ARG A 60 -4.51 10.67 13.55
C ARG A 60 -5.71 9.81 13.14
N ASP A 61 -6.61 10.37 12.33
CA ASP A 61 -7.84 9.77 11.83
C ASP A 61 -7.67 9.16 10.42
N GLY A 62 -6.43 9.06 9.92
CA GLY A 62 -6.16 8.48 8.61
C GLY A 62 -6.33 9.44 7.44
N GLN A 63 -6.77 10.68 7.66
CA GLN A 63 -6.96 11.64 6.59
C GLN A 63 -5.64 12.23 6.09
N ILE A 64 -5.57 12.54 4.80
CA ILE A 64 -4.42 13.27 4.23
C ILE A 64 -4.43 14.71 4.72
N ARG A 65 -3.27 15.16 5.20
CA ARG A 65 -3.00 16.56 5.50
C ARG A 65 -2.21 17.19 4.37
N GLY A 66 -2.77 18.23 3.76
CA GLY A 66 -2.08 19.02 2.73
C GLY A 66 -1.99 18.30 1.39
N LYS A 67 -0.88 18.50 0.67
CA LYS A 67 -0.68 17.94 -0.68
C LYS A 67 0.12 16.65 -0.62
N VAL A 68 -0.21 15.72 -1.51
CA VAL A 68 0.68 14.61 -1.89
C VAL A 68 1.71 15.17 -2.87
N VAL A 69 2.99 15.12 -2.52
CA VAL A 69 4.09 15.74 -3.25
C VAL A 69 4.96 14.68 -3.91
N VAL A 70 5.26 14.83 -5.19
CA VAL A 70 6.28 14.01 -5.86
C VAL A 70 7.66 14.49 -5.44
N THR A 71 8.44 13.64 -4.77
CA THR A 71 9.81 13.97 -4.32
C THR A 71 10.88 13.38 -5.22
N ALA A 72 10.57 12.29 -5.93
CA ALA A 72 11.43 11.72 -6.95
C ALA A 72 10.59 10.97 -7.99
N ALA A 73 11.02 10.98 -9.25
CA ALA A 73 10.44 10.15 -10.30
C ALA A 73 11.52 9.72 -11.30
N ARG A 74 11.41 8.54 -11.89
CA ARG A 74 12.28 8.04 -12.97
C ARG A 74 11.42 7.37 -14.05
N PRO A 75 11.78 7.48 -15.34
CA PRO A 75 12.86 8.31 -15.89
C PRO A 75 12.59 9.82 -15.71
N GLN A 76 13.57 10.68 -15.99
CA GLN A 76 13.44 12.13 -15.78
C GLN A 76 12.62 12.79 -16.88
N GLU A 77 12.71 12.23 -18.08
CA GLU A 77 12.05 12.65 -19.29
C GLU A 77 10.54 12.57 -19.13
N ASP A 78 9.87 13.70 -19.36
CA ASP A 78 8.41 13.76 -19.33
C ASP A 78 7.81 13.00 -20.52
N SER A 79 6.78 12.21 -20.23
CA SER A 79 6.00 11.49 -21.22
C SER A 79 4.58 11.29 -20.71
N PRO A 80 3.58 11.09 -21.61
CA PRO A 80 2.22 10.77 -21.20
C PRO A 80 2.15 9.54 -20.27
N ARG A 81 2.96 8.52 -20.57
CA ARG A 81 3.11 7.29 -19.78
C ARG A 81 3.61 7.58 -18.36
N ARG A 82 4.68 8.38 -18.22
CA ARG A 82 5.21 8.80 -16.92
C ARG A 82 4.17 9.60 -16.13
N LYS A 83 3.47 10.53 -16.79
CA LYS A 83 2.42 11.32 -16.14
C LYS A 83 1.29 10.43 -15.62
N ALA A 84 0.77 9.50 -16.44
CA ALA A 84 -0.28 8.57 -16.03
C ALA A 84 0.14 7.71 -14.84
N PHE A 85 1.39 7.25 -14.80
CA PHE A 85 1.93 6.48 -13.68
C PHE A 85 2.04 7.30 -12.38
N ILE A 86 2.51 8.54 -12.47
CA ILE A 86 2.56 9.45 -11.30
C ILE A 86 1.15 9.76 -10.80
N ASP A 87 0.22 10.05 -11.72
CA ASP A 87 -1.17 10.36 -11.40
C ASP A 87 -1.86 9.15 -10.72
N SER A 88 -1.61 7.91 -11.17
CA SER A 88 -2.18 6.72 -10.53
C SER A 88 -1.64 6.47 -9.13
N ALA A 89 -0.36 6.74 -8.88
CA ALA A 89 0.24 6.64 -7.55
C ALA A 89 -0.32 7.70 -6.59
N ILE A 90 -0.49 8.94 -7.07
CA ILE A 90 -1.11 10.02 -6.29
C ILE A 90 -2.56 9.66 -5.96
N GLU A 91 -3.29 9.10 -6.91
CA GLU A 91 -4.67 8.69 -6.73
C GLU A 91 -4.79 7.55 -5.71
N ALA A 92 -3.89 6.56 -5.73
CA ALA A 92 -3.87 5.49 -4.73
C ALA A 92 -3.77 6.03 -3.29
N VAL A 93 -2.87 6.99 -3.06
CA VAL A 93 -2.72 7.64 -1.74
C VAL A 93 -4.02 8.35 -1.34
N LYS A 94 -4.66 9.07 -2.27
CA LYS A 94 -5.92 9.80 -2.02
C LYS A 94 -7.09 8.88 -1.75
N GLN A 95 -7.23 7.81 -2.53
CA GLN A 95 -8.35 6.87 -2.43
C GLN A 95 -8.30 6.02 -1.18
N ALA A 96 -7.12 5.78 -0.63
CA ALA A 96 -6.95 5.06 0.63
C ALA A 96 -7.35 5.89 1.86
N ALA A 97 -7.61 7.20 1.72
CA ALA A 97 -7.98 8.05 2.84
C ALA A 97 -9.51 8.01 3.12
N PRO A 98 -9.93 7.92 4.39
CA PRO A 98 -9.11 7.79 5.58
C PRO A 98 -8.52 6.38 5.74
N VAL A 99 -7.20 6.28 5.97
CA VAL A 99 -6.56 4.97 6.25
C VAL A 99 -6.92 4.55 7.69
N PRO A 100 -7.57 3.39 7.90
CA PRO A 100 -7.96 2.96 9.24
C PRO A 100 -6.74 2.69 10.13
N PHE A 101 -6.72 3.26 11.34
CA PHE A 101 -5.63 3.07 12.31
C PHE A 101 -6.13 2.55 13.65
N THR A 102 -5.28 1.79 14.33
CA THR A 102 -5.43 1.65 15.78
C THR A 102 -5.14 2.99 16.46
N GLU A 103 -5.78 3.28 17.58
CA GLU A 103 -5.59 4.54 18.32
C GLU A 103 -4.12 4.78 18.69
N GLN A 104 -3.43 3.74 19.16
CA GLN A 104 -2.02 3.78 19.51
C GLN A 104 -1.13 4.07 18.29
N PHE A 105 -1.43 3.49 17.13
CA PHE A 105 -0.66 3.74 15.92
C PHE A 105 -0.90 5.14 15.36
N GLY A 106 -2.17 5.55 15.21
CA GLY A 106 -2.55 6.86 14.71
C GLY A 106 -1.90 8.00 15.51
N SER A 107 -1.80 7.86 16.84
CA SER A 107 -1.12 8.83 17.71
C SER A 107 0.39 8.94 17.48
N ARG A 108 1.05 7.86 17.03
CA ARG A 108 2.50 7.84 16.78
C ARG A 108 2.87 8.44 15.43
N ILE A 109 2.03 8.24 14.41
CA ILE A 109 2.32 8.67 13.03
C ILE A 109 1.76 10.05 12.68
N ALA A 110 0.74 10.52 13.39
CA ALA A 110 0.05 11.76 13.06
C ALA A 110 1.03 12.94 12.89
N GLY A 111 0.88 13.66 11.78
CA GLY A 111 1.67 14.86 11.50
C GLY A 111 3.11 14.61 11.02
N ARG A 112 3.55 13.35 10.89
CA ARG A 112 4.87 13.02 10.36
C ARG A 112 4.84 12.94 8.82
N PRO A 113 5.83 13.51 8.11
CA PRO A 113 6.02 13.22 6.69
C PRO A 113 6.31 11.74 6.46
N LEU A 114 5.53 11.11 5.59
CA LEU A 114 5.68 9.75 5.13
C LEU A 114 6.15 9.76 3.68
N ALA A 115 7.02 8.82 3.32
CA ALA A 115 7.47 8.63 1.95
C ALA A 115 7.06 7.24 1.46
N LEU A 116 6.40 7.16 0.30
CA LEU A 116 5.97 5.92 -0.31
C LEU A 116 6.47 5.85 -1.75
N ARG A 117 7.12 4.74 -2.10
CA ARG A 117 7.69 4.53 -3.43
C ARG A 117 6.87 3.49 -4.20
N PHE A 118 6.40 3.89 -5.37
CA PHE A 118 5.70 3.05 -6.33
C PHE A 118 6.67 2.66 -7.45
N VAL A 119 6.69 1.38 -7.80
CA VAL A 119 7.58 0.81 -8.81
C VAL A 119 6.71 0.08 -9.82
N GLY A 120 6.79 0.48 -11.08
CA GLY A 120 6.08 -0.20 -12.15
C GLY A 120 6.59 -1.61 -12.33
N ALA A 121 5.66 -2.54 -12.54
CA ALA A 121 5.98 -3.94 -12.74
C ALA A 121 6.18 -4.22 -14.24
N LYS A 122 7.08 -5.16 -14.54
CA LYS A 122 7.05 -5.84 -15.82
C LYS A 122 5.81 -6.72 -15.83
N VAL A 123 4.91 -6.51 -16.79
CA VAL A 123 3.86 -7.49 -17.07
C VAL A 123 4.55 -8.68 -17.72
N SER A 124 4.85 -9.72 -16.94
CA SER A 124 5.18 -11.03 -17.50
C SER A 124 3.87 -11.61 -18.05
N VAL A 125 3.67 -11.54 -19.36
CA VAL A 125 2.63 -12.35 -20.02
C VAL A 125 2.96 -13.81 -19.69
N PRO A 126 2.08 -14.57 -18.99
CA PRO A 126 2.28 -16.00 -18.86
C PRO A 126 2.34 -16.57 -20.28
N GLU A 127 3.44 -17.23 -20.65
CA GLU A 127 3.51 -18.01 -21.88
C GLU A 127 2.29 -18.94 -21.93
N MET A 128 1.27 -18.55 -22.69
CA MET A 128 0.16 -19.42 -23.04
C MET A 128 0.76 -20.45 -24.00
N LYS A 129 1.24 -21.55 -23.42
CA LYS A 129 1.81 -22.68 -24.13
C LYS A 129 0.74 -23.22 -25.08
N LEU A 130 0.96 -23.01 -26.38
CA LEU A 130 0.21 -23.63 -27.49
C LEU A 130 0.43 -25.15 -27.51
#